data_AF-A0A4R3KZT7-F1
#
_entry.id   AF-A0A4R3KZT7-F1
#
_cell.length_a   1.000
_cell.length_b   1.000
_cell.length_c   1.000
_cell.angle_alpha   90.00
_cell.angle_beta   90.00
_cell.angle_gamma   90.00
#
_symmetry.space_group_name_H-M   'P 1'
#
loop_
_entity.id
_entity.type
_entity.pdbx_description
1 polymer ?
#
loop_
_entity_poly.entity_id
_entity_poly.type
_entity_poly.pdbx_seq_one_letter_code
_entity_poly.pdbx_strand_id
1 'polypeptide(L)'
;MIKIGFFGIAPAISAVFPGLGRENGYGSGMYRQTPPSRPDTPVSSDALIHALYAAVGDDAAWNEVVRQLATACGAGTAMLVVKGEHQRDQAFYAAWNHPEASARAYSDHWWRHDPFVRVGVQRGLFVAGTVMLGSELVPPRQLLRTAFYRNFLRHIPARHLLTCVVSDGQTPDQIPPTHLSLFRPDGEADFDAADKHWLATLLPHLQRAFRQHWRVRRLQEQVDLYRSGLDELDFGVLLLDPALRVHYANPAARRLLDENRAKPILSLPRNDALAHLLREAGGEGAQPRVLVLETHGRRLLAMTAPMPVQRPAWSPSRPDTMLLLTDQDDTPATLLDFLAQGFGLSRAEARLLPGIYRGQPLGEIADALGIKPSTARSQLSSILARTGCQRQQDLLRLLGKLPPLRET
;
A
#
# COMPACT_ATOMS: atom_id res chain seq x y z
N MET A 1 20.04 27.34 -0.19
CA MET A 1 19.73 27.68 -1.60
C MET A 1 20.51 26.75 -2.51
N ILE A 2 19.88 25.70 -3.02
CA ILE A 2 20.45 24.83 -4.05
C ILE A 2 19.35 24.66 -5.10
N LYS A 3 19.59 25.24 -6.28
CA LYS A 3 18.77 25.10 -7.49
C LYS A 3 18.96 23.69 -8.04
N ILE A 4 17.87 22.96 -8.30
CA ILE A 4 17.90 21.76 -9.13
C ILE A 4 17.12 22.08 -10.40
N GLY A 5 17.84 22.09 -11.51
CA GLY A 5 17.35 22.42 -12.83
C GLY A 5 16.52 21.30 -13.46
N PHE A 6 15.48 21.72 -14.16
CA PHE A 6 14.73 20.92 -15.13
C PHE A 6 15.67 20.45 -16.26
N PHE A 7 15.74 19.15 -16.48
CA PHE A 7 16.17 18.59 -17.76
C PHE A 7 15.01 17.79 -18.35
N GLY A 8 14.50 18.29 -19.47
CA GLY A 8 13.57 17.56 -20.31
C GLY A 8 14.30 16.54 -21.16
N ILE A 9 13.72 15.35 -21.30
CA ILE A 9 14.04 14.42 -22.39
C ILE A 9 12.74 13.71 -22.80
N ALA A 10 12.27 14.07 -23.99
CA ALA A 10 11.63 13.18 -24.96
C ALA A 10 12.37 13.44 -26.30
N PRO A 11 12.43 12.52 -27.29
CA PRO A 11 11.57 11.34 -27.46
C PRO A 11 12.32 10.02 -27.73
N ALA A 12 11.68 8.89 -27.45
CA ALA A 12 11.97 7.62 -28.13
C ALA A 12 10.65 7.03 -28.60
N ILE A 13 10.50 7.01 -29.92
CA ILE A 13 9.39 6.44 -30.69
C ILE A 13 9.74 4.99 -31.05
N SER A 14 8.71 4.15 -31.14
CA SER A 14 8.66 2.83 -31.79
C SER A 14 9.52 1.71 -31.22
N ALA A 15 8.88 0.72 -30.60
CA ALA A 15 8.84 -0.66 -31.13
C ALA A 15 8.31 -1.63 -30.06
N VAL A 16 6.98 -1.79 -29.94
CA VAL A 16 6.35 -3.10 -29.71
C VAL A 16 4.91 -3.02 -30.25
N PHE A 17 4.53 -4.01 -31.06
CA PHE A 17 3.23 -4.26 -31.72
C PHE A 17 3.01 -3.66 -33.11
N PRO A 18 3.20 -4.46 -34.18
CA PRO A 18 2.75 -4.15 -35.52
C PRO A 18 1.26 -4.51 -35.68
N GLY A 19 0.52 -3.62 -36.35
CA GLY A 19 -0.80 -3.92 -36.90
C GLY A 19 -1.97 -3.75 -35.93
N LEU A 20 -2.71 -2.66 -36.09
CA LEU A 20 -4.17 -2.61 -35.98
C LEU A 20 -4.63 -1.30 -36.63
N GLY A 21 -4.65 -1.34 -37.96
CA GLY A 21 -5.46 -0.41 -38.74
C GLY A 21 -6.92 -0.84 -38.67
N ARG A 22 -7.79 0.15 -38.45
CA ARG A 22 -9.23 0.21 -38.75
C ARG A 22 -10.18 -0.68 -37.93
N GLU A 23 -11.26 0.00 -37.52
CA GLU A 23 -12.52 -0.51 -36.97
C GLU A 23 -12.50 -1.07 -35.53
N ASN A 24 -12.39 -0.17 -34.54
CA ASN A 24 -12.81 -0.48 -33.18
C ASN A 24 -14.34 -0.45 -33.09
N GLY A 25 -14.98 -1.57 -33.43
CA GLY A 25 -16.30 -1.88 -32.92
C GLY A 25 -16.22 -1.97 -31.40
N TYR A 26 -16.98 -1.12 -30.70
CA TYR A 26 -17.07 -1.17 -29.24
C TYR A 26 -17.66 -2.52 -28.83
N GLY A 27 -16.81 -3.41 -28.32
CA GLY A 27 -17.19 -4.73 -27.85
C GLY A 27 -18.29 -4.63 -26.79
N SER A 28 -19.35 -5.43 -26.98
CA SER A 28 -20.55 -5.49 -26.16
C SER A 28 -20.27 -6.05 -24.77
N GLY A 29 -19.66 -5.26 -23.88
CA GLY A 29 -19.80 -5.46 -22.44
C GLY A 29 -21.26 -5.18 -22.09
N MET A 30 -22.09 -6.22 -21.96
CA MET A 30 -23.52 -6.05 -21.72
C MET A 30 -23.76 -5.37 -20.36
N TYR A 31 -24.40 -4.21 -20.39
CA TYR A 31 -24.98 -3.57 -19.21
C TYR A 31 -25.97 -4.55 -18.57
N ARG A 32 -25.79 -4.86 -17.29
CA ARG A 32 -26.67 -5.80 -16.59
C ARG A 32 -27.92 -5.04 -16.17
N GLN A 33 -29.03 -5.37 -16.83
CA GLN A 33 -30.40 -4.94 -16.55
C GLN A 33 -30.75 -3.50 -16.98
N THR A 34 -31.94 -3.35 -17.54
CA THR A 34 -32.64 -2.08 -17.69
C THR A 34 -32.79 -1.44 -16.30
N PRO A 35 -32.45 -0.16 -16.10
CA PRO A 35 -32.59 0.49 -14.80
C PRO A 35 -34.02 0.31 -14.27
N PRO A 36 -34.20 -0.04 -12.99
CA PRO A 36 -35.53 -0.01 -12.40
C PRO A 36 -36.03 1.44 -12.45
N SER A 37 -37.29 1.62 -12.84
CA SER A 37 -38.02 2.87 -12.60
C SER A 37 -37.87 3.26 -11.13
N ARG A 38 -37.77 4.57 -10.84
CA ARG A 38 -37.64 5.10 -9.46
C ARG A 38 -38.55 4.29 -8.52
N PRO A 39 -38.01 3.62 -7.49
CA PRO A 39 -38.82 2.72 -6.68
C PRO A 39 -39.99 3.47 -6.04
N ASP A 40 -41.18 2.87 -6.06
CA ASP A 40 -42.40 3.42 -5.45
C ASP A 40 -42.24 3.71 -3.94
N THR A 41 -41.25 3.05 -3.32
CA THR A 41 -40.78 3.35 -1.97
C THR A 41 -39.33 3.81 -2.03
N PRO A 42 -39.00 5.08 -1.74
CA PRO A 42 -37.63 5.55 -1.76
C PRO A 42 -36.79 4.78 -0.72
N VAL A 43 -35.56 4.42 -1.09
CA VAL A 43 -34.55 4.03 -0.07
C VAL A 43 -34.51 5.16 0.94
N SER A 44 -34.85 4.86 2.20
CA SER A 44 -34.84 5.89 3.25
C SER A 44 -33.44 6.52 3.31
N SER A 45 -33.38 7.85 3.30
CA SER A 45 -32.12 8.58 3.44
C SER A 45 -31.34 8.11 4.68
N ASP A 46 -32.04 7.69 5.73
CA ASP A 46 -31.46 7.14 6.95
C ASP A 46 -30.71 5.80 6.71
N ALA A 47 -31.33 4.87 5.99
CA ALA A 47 -30.71 3.59 5.64
C ALA A 47 -29.43 3.78 4.81
N LEU A 48 -29.45 4.74 3.88
CA LEU A 48 -28.30 5.05 3.05
C LEU A 48 -27.17 5.73 3.85
N ILE A 49 -27.52 6.58 4.81
CA ILE A 49 -26.56 7.16 5.76
C ILE A 49 -25.90 6.04 6.60
N HIS A 50 -26.68 5.08 7.10
CA HIS A 50 -26.14 3.93 7.81
C HIS A 50 -25.21 3.08 6.93
N ALA A 51 -25.57 2.83 5.67
CA ALA A 51 -24.72 2.12 4.72
C ALA A 51 -23.39 2.84 4.44
N LEU A 52 -23.41 4.17 4.30
CA LEU A 52 -22.20 4.99 4.13
C LEU A 52 -21.24 4.82 5.31
N TYR A 53 -21.75 4.88 6.54
CA TYR A 53 -20.90 4.71 7.72
C TYR A 53 -20.46 3.25 7.94
N ALA A 54 -21.28 2.27 7.55
CA ALA A 54 -20.92 0.85 7.63
C ALA A 54 -19.80 0.46 6.66
N ALA A 55 -19.65 1.15 5.53
CA ALA A 55 -18.58 0.93 4.56
C ALA A 55 -17.21 1.50 4.99
N VAL A 56 -17.13 2.23 6.09
CA VAL A 56 -15.87 2.78 6.59
C VAL A 56 -14.93 1.64 6.99
N GLY A 57 -13.73 1.63 6.39
CA GLY A 57 -12.72 0.57 6.60
C GLY A 57 -12.88 -0.68 5.74
N ASP A 58 -13.91 -0.78 4.90
CA ASP A 58 -14.10 -1.89 3.95
C ASP A 58 -14.21 -1.37 2.51
N ASP A 59 -13.17 -1.58 1.71
CA ASP A 59 -13.12 -1.17 0.31
C ASP A 59 -14.22 -1.85 -0.54
N ALA A 60 -14.55 -3.12 -0.25
CA ALA A 60 -15.50 -3.89 -1.05
C ALA A 60 -16.95 -3.39 -0.87
N ALA A 61 -17.27 -2.87 0.32
CA ALA A 61 -18.59 -2.36 0.67
C ALA A 61 -19.01 -1.12 -0.15
N TRP A 62 -18.05 -0.36 -0.70
CA TRP A 62 -18.36 0.87 -1.44
C TRP A 62 -19.07 0.64 -2.79
N ASN A 63 -18.87 -0.52 -3.42
CA ASN A 63 -19.64 -0.87 -4.63
C ASN A 63 -21.13 -0.97 -4.34
N GLU A 64 -21.48 -1.53 -3.19
CA GLU A 64 -22.87 -1.66 -2.74
C GLU A 64 -23.46 -0.29 -2.36
N VAL A 65 -22.68 0.58 -1.71
CA VAL A 65 -23.08 1.97 -1.44
C VAL A 65 -23.37 2.73 -2.73
N VAL A 66 -22.50 2.62 -3.74
CA VAL A 66 -22.69 3.27 -5.05
C VAL A 66 -23.92 2.73 -5.77
N ARG A 67 -24.19 1.41 -5.67
CA ARG A 67 -25.42 0.82 -6.19
C ARG A 67 -26.67 1.37 -5.51
N GLN A 68 -26.67 1.51 -4.19
CA GLN A 68 -27.82 2.06 -3.44
C GLN A 68 -28.05 3.54 -3.76
N LEU A 69 -26.98 4.34 -3.87
CA LEU A 69 -27.03 5.73 -4.36
C LEU A 69 -27.66 5.80 -5.77
N ALA A 70 -27.22 4.93 -6.68
CA ALA A 70 -27.76 4.86 -8.03
C ALA A 70 -29.26 4.54 -8.01
N THR A 71 -29.66 3.52 -7.25
CA THR A 71 -31.05 3.07 -7.14
C THR A 71 -31.95 4.17 -6.55
N ALA A 72 -31.49 4.88 -5.52
CA ALA A 72 -32.25 5.96 -4.89
C ALA A 72 -32.50 7.15 -5.82
N CYS A 73 -31.56 7.44 -6.71
CA CYS A 73 -31.69 8.47 -7.75
C CYS A 73 -32.35 7.98 -9.05
N GLY A 74 -32.73 6.70 -9.15
CA GLY A 74 -33.17 6.11 -10.41
C GLY A 74 -32.10 6.24 -11.51
N ALA A 75 -30.82 6.09 -11.16
CA ALA A 75 -29.70 6.09 -12.09
C ALA A 75 -29.36 4.66 -12.52
N GLY A 76 -29.16 4.45 -13.83
CA GLY A 76 -28.79 3.15 -14.38
C GLY A 76 -27.31 2.83 -14.32
N THR A 77 -26.47 3.84 -14.10
CA THR A 77 -25.02 3.69 -13.91
C THR A 77 -24.53 4.70 -12.89
N ALA A 78 -23.56 4.30 -12.07
CA ALA A 78 -22.93 5.19 -11.10
C ALA A 78 -21.45 4.86 -10.93
N MET A 79 -20.66 5.88 -10.63
CA MET A 79 -19.22 5.73 -10.40
C MET A 79 -18.75 6.72 -9.33
N LEU A 80 -17.93 6.21 -8.41
CA LEU A 80 -17.14 6.99 -7.48
C LEU A 80 -15.70 6.93 -7.96
N VAL A 81 -15.22 8.04 -8.53
CA VAL A 81 -13.93 8.10 -9.21
C VAL A 81 -12.95 8.84 -8.32
N VAL A 82 -11.82 8.21 -8.06
CA VAL A 82 -10.68 8.79 -7.35
C VAL A 82 -9.60 9.10 -8.37
N LYS A 83 -9.13 10.34 -8.39
CA LYS A 83 -8.04 10.76 -9.26
C LYS A 83 -6.70 10.42 -8.61
N GLY A 84 -5.96 9.46 -9.18
CA GLY A 84 -4.59 9.15 -8.76
C GLY A 84 -3.58 10.25 -9.09
N GLU A 85 -2.37 10.13 -8.55
CA GLU A 85 -1.26 11.09 -8.71
C GLU A 85 -0.71 11.13 -10.15
N HIS A 86 -0.99 10.13 -10.98
CA HIS A 86 -0.57 10.09 -12.39
C HIS A 86 -1.79 10.18 -13.30
N GLN A 87 -1.68 10.96 -14.40
CA GLN A 87 -2.79 11.23 -15.34
C GLN A 87 -3.41 9.97 -15.99
N ARG A 88 -2.80 8.79 -15.82
CA ARG A 88 -3.31 7.49 -16.30
C ARG A 88 -4.09 6.68 -15.26
N ASP A 89 -4.09 7.08 -13.99
CA ASP A 89 -4.72 6.33 -12.90
C ASP A 89 -6.00 7.04 -12.41
N GLN A 90 -6.95 7.29 -13.31
CA GLN A 90 -8.34 7.40 -12.86
C GLN A 90 -8.80 6.00 -12.47
N ALA A 91 -8.61 5.65 -11.21
CA ALA A 91 -9.12 4.39 -10.67
C ALA A 91 -10.59 4.60 -10.28
N PHE A 92 -11.47 3.82 -10.89
CA PHE A 92 -12.81 3.64 -10.34
C PHE A 92 -12.64 3.03 -8.95
N TYR A 93 -12.95 3.81 -7.92
CA TYR A 93 -12.86 3.32 -6.56
C TYR A 93 -14.06 2.40 -6.27
N ALA A 94 -15.25 2.80 -6.75
CA ALA A 94 -16.42 1.95 -6.76
C ALA A 94 -17.31 2.27 -7.97
N ALA A 95 -18.01 1.29 -8.51
CA ALA A 95 -18.88 1.48 -9.65
C ALA A 95 -20.09 0.53 -9.63
N TRP A 96 -21.19 1.01 -10.22
CA TRP A 96 -22.39 0.22 -10.46
C TRP A 96 -22.74 0.24 -11.94
N ASN A 97 -22.92 -0.95 -12.52
CA ASN A 97 -23.31 -1.14 -13.92
C ASN A 97 -22.43 -0.38 -14.92
N HIS A 98 -21.10 -0.44 -14.73
CA HIS A 98 -20.11 0.23 -15.57
C HIS A 98 -19.17 -0.79 -16.23
N PRO A 99 -19.36 -1.13 -17.52
CA PRO A 99 -18.52 -2.08 -18.23
C PRO A 99 -17.06 -1.60 -18.39
N GLU A 100 -16.12 -2.53 -18.22
CA GLU A 100 -14.67 -2.26 -18.27
C GLU A 100 -14.21 -1.70 -19.62
N ALA A 101 -14.83 -2.12 -20.73
CA ALA A 101 -14.52 -1.61 -22.07
C ALA A 101 -14.78 -0.09 -22.18
N SER A 102 -15.90 0.38 -21.62
CA SER A 102 -16.28 1.80 -21.60
C SER A 102 -15.36 2.61 -20.68
N ALA A 103 -15.00 2.04 -19.52
CA ALA A 103 -14.03 2.61 -18.58
C ALA A 103 -12.66 2.85 -19.23
N ARG A 104 -12.12 1.83 -19.91
CA ARG A 104 -10.84 1.90 -20.61
C ARG A 104 -10.87 2.92 -21.75
N ALA A 105 -11.90 2.88 -22.60
CA ALA A 105 -12.06 3.85 -23.69
C ALA A 105 -12.11 5.31 -23.20
N TYR A 106 -12.72 5.54 -22.04
CA TYR A 106 -12.74 6.86 -21.41
C TYR A 106 -11.36 7.29 -20.91
N SER A 107 -10.67 6.42 -20.16
CA SER A 107 -9.33 6.69 -19.60
C SER A 107 -8.27 6.90 -20.67
N ASP A 108 -8.30 6.12 -21.75
CA ASP A 108 -7.28 6.18 -22.80
C ASP A 108 -7.44 7.39 -23.73
N HIS A 109 -8.67 7.85 -23.95
CA HIS A 109 -8.96 8.84 -24.99
C HIS A 109 -9.98 9.91 -24.58
N TRP A 110 -11.19 9.51 -24.18
CA TRP A 110 -12.33 10.43 -24.16
C TRP A 110 -12.31 11.46 -23.02
N TRP A 111 -11.61 11.21 -21.91
CA TRP A 111 -11.53 12.17 -20.79
C TRP A 111 -11.01 13.55 -21.21
N ARG A 112 -10.14 13.63 -22.23
CA ARG A 112 -9.59 14.91 -22.76
C ARG A 112 -10.63 15.71 -23.56
N HIS A 113 -11.67 15.04 -24.02
CA HIS A 113 -12.73 15.60 -24.85
C HIS A 113 -14.05 15.77 -24.07
N ASP A 114 -14.08 15.40 -22.79
CA ASP A 114 -15.25 15.51 -21.94
C ASP A 114 -15.61 17.00 -21.71
N PRO A 115 -16.78 17.46 -22.21
CA PRO A 115 -17.19 18.85 -22.06
C PRO A 115 -17.59 19.20 -20.62
N PHE A 116 -18.04 18.24 -19.80
CA PHE A 116 -18.37 18.46 -18.39
C PHE A 116 -17.12 18.75 -17.58
N VAL A 117 -16.06 17.96 -17.77
CA VAL A 117 -14.76 18.18 -17.13
C VAL A 117 -14.19 19.55 -17.53
N ARG A 118 -14.19 19.85 -18.83
CA ARG A 118 -13.67 21.13 -19.34
C ARG A 118 -14.41 22.33 -18.75
N VAL A 119 -15.75 22.32 -18.76
CA VAL A 119 -16.55 23.42 -18.19
C VAL A 119 -16.37 23.51 -16.67
N GLY A 120 -16.33 22.38 -15.98
CA GLY A 120 -16.09 22.33 -14.53
C GLY A 120 -14.76 22.97 -14.14
N VAL A 121 -13.68 22.70 -14.88
CA VAL A 121 -12.36 23.33 -14.66
C VAL A 121 -12.43 24.83 -14.95
N GLN A 122 -12.99 25.22 -16.10
CA GLN A 122 -13.06 26.63 -16.51
C GLN A 122 -13.85 27.50 -15.53
N ARG A 123 -14.91 26.95 -14.94
CA ARG A 123 -15.77 27.65 -13.97
C ARG A 123 -15.33 27.47 -12.51
N GLY A 124 -14.26 26.71 -12.25
CA GLY A 124 -13.77 26.45 -10.88
C GLY A 124 -14.77 25.68 -10.01
N LEU A 125 -15.52 24.74 -10.59
CA LEU A 125 -16.61 24.03 -9.91
C LEU A 125 -16.17 22.74 -9.20
N PHE A 126 -14.89 22.36 -9.32
CA PHE A 126 -14.32 21.21 -8.62
C PHE A 126 -13.95 21.55 -7.17
N VAL A 127 -14.93 22.03 -6.41
CA VAL A 127 -14.82 22.38 -5.01
C VAL A 127 -15.65 21.42 -4.19
N ALA A 128 -15.08 20.88 -3.10
CA ALA A 128 -15.78 19.93 -2.24
C ALA A 128 -17.14 20.48 -1.77
N GLY A 129 -18.18 19.64 -1.82
CA GLY A 129 -19.55 20.06 -1.47
C GLY A 129 -20.38 20.56 -2.67
N THR A 130 -19.77 20.73 -3.84
CA THR A 130 -20.49 21.18 -5.04
C THR A 130 -21.32 20.03 -5.63
N VAL A 131 -22.60 20.28 -5.91
CA VAL A 131 -23.52 19.38 -6.64
C VAL A 131 -23.94 20.05 -7.95
N MET A 132 -23.90 19.32 -9.05
CA MET A 132 -24.13 19.84 -10.39
C MET A 132 -25.02 18.89 -11.21
N LEU A 133 -25.93 19.49 -11.98
CA LEU A 133 -26.61 18.80 -13.07
C LEU A 133 -25.77 18.95 -14.34
N GLY A 134 -25.64 17.88 -15.12
CA GLY A 134 -24.94 17.91 -16.40
C GLY A 134 -25.53 18.95 -17.35
N SER A 135 -26.84 19.15 -17.32
CA SER A 135 -27.55 20.15 -18.13
C SER A 135 -27.27 21.60 -17.72
N GLU A 136 -26.88 21.87 -16.46
CA GLU A 136 -26.41 23.19 -16.00
C GLU A 136 -24.97 23.48 -16.47
N LEU A 137 -24.14 22.43 -16.61
CA LEU A 137 -22.78 22.54 -17.12
C LEU A 137 -22.76 22.69 -18.64
N VAL A 138 -23.43 21.77 -19.32
CA VAL A 138 -23.46 21.67 -20.78
C VAL A 138 -24.93 21.51 -21.20
N PRO A 139 -25.57 22.56 -21.74
CA PRO A 139 -26.96 22.50 -22.17
C PRO A 139 -27.19 21.33 -23.14
N PRO A 140 -28.32 20.59 -23.05
CA PRO A 140 -28.57 19.38 -23.83
C PRO A 140 -28.31 19.54 -25.33
N ARG A 141 -28.75 20.66 -25.94
CA ARG A 141 -28.53 20.96 -27.36
C ARG A 141 -27.05 21.10 -27.73
N GLN A 142 -26.22 21.59 -26.81
CA GLN A 142 -24.78 21.71 -27.03
C GLN A 142 -24.09 20.35 -26.89
N LEU A 143 -24.47 19.55 -25.89
CA LEU A 143 -23.91 18.21 -25.67
C LEU A 143 -24.06 17.33 -26.91
N LEU A 144 -25.27 17.29 -27.50
CA LEU A 144 -25.57 16.50 -28.71
C LEU A 144 -24.67 16.83 -29.92
N ARG A 145 -24.11 18.05 -29.96
CA ARG A 145 -23.23 18.51 -31.05
C ARG A 145 -21.76 18.16 -30.84
N THR A 146 -21.38 17.69 -29.65
CA THR A 146 -19.99 17.35 -29.33
C THR A 146 -19.54 16.03 -29.97
N ALA A 147 -18.26 15.93 -30.31
CA ALA A 147 -17.67 14.66 -30.74
C ALA A 147 -17.73 13.60 -29.63
N PHE A 148 -17.55 14.03 -28.37
CA PHE A 148 -17.70 13.19 -27.18
C PHE A 148 -19.07 12.49 -27.13
N TYR A 149 -20.17 13.22 -27.33
CA TYR A 149 -21.48 12.60 -27.35
C TYR A 149 -21.67 11.66 -28.55
N ARG A 150 -21.37 12.13 -29.76
CA ARG A 150 -21.61 11.37 -30.99
C ARG A 150 -20.79 10.10 -31.11
N ASN A 151 -19.60 10.06 -30.55
CA ASN A 151 -18.67 8.96 -30.77
C ASN A 151 -18.46 8.09 -29.52
N PHE A 152 -18.92 8.53 -28.34
CA PHE A 152 -18.76 7.78 -27.10
C PHE A 152 -20.05 7.77 -26.26
N LEU A 153 -20.51 8.92 -25.76
CA LEU A 153 -21.57 8.96 -24.75
C LEU A 153 -22.89 8.33 -25.23
N ARG A 154 -23.24 8.46 -26.52
CA ARG A 154 -24.47 7.86 -27.09
C ARG A 154 -24.47 6.33 -27.09
N HIS A 155 -23.31 5.69 -26.95
CA HIS A 155 -23.15 4.24 -26.98
C HIS A 155 -23.21 3.59 -25.60
N ILE A 156 -23.41 4.41 -24.56
CA ILE A 156 -23.49 3.99 -23.16
C ILE A 156 -24.73 4.66 -22.50
N PRO A 157 -25.33 4.05 -21.45
CA PRO A 157 -26.52 4.58 -20.77
C PRO A 157 -26.17 5.75 -19.83
N ALA A 158 -25.55 6.80 -20.38
CA ALA A 158 -25.01 7.93 -19.64
C ALA A 158 -25.39 9.29 -20.23
N ARG A 159 -26.65 9.44 -20.67
CA ARG A 159 -27.15 10.66 -21.32
C ARG A 159 -27.28 11.85 -20.38
N HIS A 160 -27.77 11.58 -19.18
CA HIS A 160 -28.07 12.57 -18.15
C HIS A 160 -27.10 12.37 -17.00
N LEU A 161 -26.57 13.45 -16.46
CA LEU A 161 -25.54 13.43 -15.42
C LEU A 161 -26.03 14.21 -14.20
N LEU A 162 -25.93 13.59 -13.03
CA LEU A 162 -25.94 14.25 -11.73
C LEU A 162 -24.61 13.92 -11.05
N THR A 163 -23.89 14.93 -10.58
CA THR A 163 -22.57 14.72 -9.99
C THR A 163 -22.32 15.61 -8.80
N CYS A 164 -21.49 15.13 -7.88
CA CYS A 164 -21.00 15.92 -6.77
C CYS A 164 -19.51 15.70 -6.50
N VAL A 165 -18.85 16.74 -5.98
CA VAL A 165 -17.45 16.70 -5.56
C VAL A 165 -17.39 16.26 -4.10
N VAL A 166 -16.89 15.04 -3.86
CA VAL A 166 -16.73 14.48 -2.52
C VAL A 166 -15.48 15.06 -1.86
N SER A 167 -14.36 15.10 -2.59
CA SER A 167 -13.10 15.71 -2.18
C SER A 167 -12.49 16.48 -3.35
N ASP A 168 -11.89 17.63 -3.07
CA ASP A 168 -11.16 18.45 -4.04
C ASP A 168 -9.63 18.25 -3.95
N GLY A 169 -9.15 17.36 -3.08
CA GLY A 169 -7.73 17.13 -2.88
C GLY A 169 -7.03 18.12 -1.95
N GLN A 170 -7.71 19.14 -1.44
CA GLN A 170 -7.11 20.20 -0.63
C GLN A 170 -7.26 19.95 0.89
N THR A 171 -7.82 18.82 1.28
CA THR A 171 -8.03 18.48 2.70
C THR A 171 -6.72 18.14 3.41
N PRO A 172 -6.55 18.50 4.70
CA PRO A 172 -5.39 18.12 5.50
C PRO A 172 -5.13 16.61 5.54
N ASP A 173 -6.20 15.82 5.41
CA ASP A 173 -6.16 14.36 5.44
C ASP A 173 -5.57 13.74 4.15
N GLN A 174 -5.18 14.56 3.16
CA GLN A 174 -4.60 14.16 1.86
C GLN A 174 -5.54 13.23 1.05
N ILE A 175 -6.85 13.41 1.18
CA ILE A 175 -7.82 12.65 0.41
C ILE A 175 -7.71 13.06 -1.06
N PRO A 176 -7.48 12.13 -2.01
CA PRO A 176 -7.36 12.48 -3.42
C PRO A 176 -8.66 13.12 -3.97
N PRO A 177 -8.57 13.96 -5.02
CA PRO A 177 -9.75 14.52 -5.67
C PRO A 177 -10.72 13.42 -6.09
N THR A 178 -11.95 13.50 -5.61
CA THR A 178 -12.95 12.44 -5.74
C THR A 178 -14.31 13.02 -6.10
N HIS A 179 -14.96 12.42 -7.08
CA HIS A 179 -16.33 12.78 -7.47
C HIS A 179 -17.21 11.55 -7.61
N LEU A 180 -18.49 11.74 -7.27
CA LEU A 180 -19.55 10.77 -7.54
C LEU A 180 -20.30 11.25 -8.79
N SER A 181 -20.49 10.36 -9.76
CA SER A 181 -21.29 10.62 -10.96
C SER A 181 -22.38 9.57 -11.09
N LEU A 182 -23.61 10.04 -11.27
CA LEU A 182 -24.83 9.27 -11.44
C LEU A 182 -25.37 9.54 -12.83
N PHE A 183 -25.80 8.49 -13.51
CA PHE A 183 -26.16 8.54 -14.92
C PHE A 183 -27.51 7.89 -15.21
N ARG A 184 -28.36 8.58 -15.99
CA ARG A 184 -29.56 7.98 -16.61
C ARG A 184 -29.35 7.78 -18.11
N PRO A 185 -29.94 6.72 -18.70
CA PRO A 185 -29.85 6.44 -20.13
C PRO A 185 -30.58 7.47 -20.99
N ASP A 186 -30.38 7.38 -22.30
CA ASP A 186 -31.20 8.10 -23.26
C ASP A 186 -32.64 7.55 -23.25
N GLY A 187 -33.63 8.44 -23.38
CA GLY A 187 -35.06 8.08 -23.31
C GLY A 187 -35.69 8.21 -21.91
N GLU A 188 -34.90 8.43 -20.86
CA GLU A 188 -35.40 8.81 -19.54
C GLU A 188 -35.41 10.34 -19.33
N ALA A 189 -36.13 10.79 -18.30
CA ALA A 189 -36.12 12.20 -17.92
C ALA A 189 -34.76 12.60 -17.31
N ASP A 190 -34.34 13.83 -17.60
CA ASP A 190 -33.15 14.43 -16.98
C ASP A 190 -33.28 14.50 -15.45
N PHE A 191 -32.15 14.61 -14.77
CA PHE A 191 -32.15 14.92 -13.34
C PHE A 191 -32.67 16.34 -13.12
N ASP A 192 -33.44 16.54 -12.05
CA ASP A 192 -34.08 17.82 -11.74
C ASP A 192 -33.52 18.48 -10.46
N ALA A 193 -34.16 19.58 -10.06
CA ALA A 193 -33.79 20.29 -8.84
C ALA A 193 -34.03 19.47 -7.56
N ALA A 194 -35.01 18.55 -7.56
CA ALA A 194 -35.28 17.69 -6.42
C ALA A 194 -34.19 16.62 -6.28
N ASP A 195 -33.75 16.03 -7.39
CA ASP A 195 -32.61 15.09 -7.41
C ASP A 195 -31.32 15.77 -6.93
N LYS A 196 -31.05 16.99 -7.40
CA LYS A 196 -29.92 17.82 -6.95
C LYS A 196 -30.00 18.14 -5.46
N HIS A 197 -31.18 18.54 -4.97
CA HIS A 197 -31.38 18.84 -3.56
C HIS A 197 -31.19 17.60 -2.68
N TRP A 198 -31.73 16.46 -3.09
CA TRP A 198 -31.55 15.18 -2.39
C TRP A 198 -30.08 14.78 -2.28
N LEU A 199 -29.31 14.88 -3.38
CA LEU A 199 -27.89 14.56 -3.32
C LEU A 199 -27.14 15.56 -2.43
N ALA A 200 -27.53 16.84 -2.44
CA ALA A 200 -26.95 17.87 -1.59
C ALA A 200 -27.20 17.62 -0.09
N THR A 201 -28.35 17.05 0.31
CA THR A 201 -28.60 16.70 1.72
C THR A 201 -27.78 15.49 2.16
N LEU A 202 -27.49 14.55 1.26
CA LEU A 202 -26.69 13.36 1.56
C LEU A 202 -25.18 13.62 1.53
N LEU A 203 -24.73 14.56 0.70
CA LEU A 203 -23.31 14.84 0.46
C LEU A 203 -22.47 15.05 1.74
N PRO A 204 -22.92 15.80 2.77
CA PRO A 204 -22.15 15.92 4.02
C PRO A 204 -21.86 14.58 4.71
N HIS A 205 -22.79 13.63 4.64
CA HIS A 205 -22.62 12.27 5.18
C HIS A 205 -21.65 11.46 4.34
N LEU A 206 -21.77 11.55 3.01
CA LEU A 206 -20.82 10.92 2.08
C LEU A 206 -19.40 11.45 2.30
N GLN A 207 -19.21 12.77 2.39
CA GLN A 207 -17.90 13.38 2.66
C GLN A 207 -17.32 12.93 4.00
N ARG A 208 -18.15 12.88 5.05
CA ARG A 208 -17.70 12.47 6.38
C ARG A 208 -17.31 10.99 6.40
N ALA A 209 -18.15 10.11 5.86
CA ALA A 209 -17.86 8.68 5.78
C ALA A 209 -16.60 8.41 4.93
N PHE A 210 -16.50 9.04 3.76
CA PHE A 210 -15.35 8.88 2.87
C PHE A 210 -14.05 9.39 3.50
N ARG A 211 -14.09 10.52 4.23
CA ARG A 211 -12.93 11.01 5.00
C ARG A 211 -12.50 10.02 6.09
N GLN A 212 -13.44 9.43 6.84
CA GLN A 212 -13.09 8.42 7.84
C GLN A 212 -12.50 7.17 7.18
N HIS A 213 -13.10 6.73 6.07
CA HIS A 213 -12.61 5.60 5.29
C HIS A 213 -11.14 5.83 4.85
N TRP A 214 -10.83 6.97 4.24
CA TRP A 214 -9.46 7.31 3.84
C TRP A 214 -8.49 7.43 5.01
N ARG A 215 -8.94 7.95 6.14
CA ARG A 215 -8.11 8.00 7.35
C ARG A 215 -7.75 6.60 7.85
N VAL A 216 -8.72 5.68 7.88
CA VAL A 216 -8.48 4.29 8.26
C VAL A 216 -7.54 3.61 7.26
N ARG A 217 -7.80 3.77 5.96
CA ARG A 217 -6.96 3.22 4.90
C ARG A 217 -5.51 3.70 5.00
N ARG A 218 -5.29 5.01 5.18
CA ARG A 218 -3.95 5.59 5.32
C ARG A 218 -3.21 5.05 6.55
N LEU A 219 -3.91 4.92 7.68
CA LEU A 219 -3.32 4.30 8.87
C LEU A 219 -2.95 2.84 8.62
N GLN A 220 -3.78 2.09 7.89
CA GLN A 220 -3.50 0.72 7.51
C GLN A 220 -2.28 0.63 6.58
N GLU A 221 -2.22 1.46 5.53
CA GLU A 221 -1.07 1.56 4.63
C GLU A 221 0.23 1.91 5.37
N GLN A 222 0.18 2.82 6.36
CA GLN A 222 1.34 3.13 7.20
C GLN A 222 1.76 1.94 8.06
N VAL A 223 0.82 1.23 8.68
CA VAL A 223 1.11 0.02 9.44
C VAL A 223 1.73 -1.05 8.55
N ASP A 224 1.19 -1.26 7.35
CA ASP A 224 1.69 -2.26 6.41
C ASP A 224 3.08 -1.88 5.88
N LEU A 225 3.36 -0.59 5.66
CA LEU A 225 4.69 -0.09 5.31
C LEU A 225 5.71 -0.37 6.43
N TYR A 226 5.38 -0.05 7.68
CA TYR A 226 6.28 -0.31 8.81
C TYR A 226 6.51 -1.81 9.03
N ARG A 227 5.45 -2.62 8.89
CA ARG A 227 5.56 -4.09 8.97
C ARG A 227 6.43 -4.66 7.85
N SER A 228 6.27 -4.15 6.62
CA SER A 228 7.12 -4.55 5.50
C SER A 228 8.59 -4.25 5.80
N GLY A 229 8.90 -3.10 6.39
CA GLY A 229 10.27 -2.78 6.83
C GLY A 229 10.82 -3.75 7.89
N LEU A 230 9.99 -4.23 8.83
CA LEU A 230 10.39 -5.25 9.82
C LEU A 230 10.55 -6.65 9.20
N ASP A 231 9.81 -6.94 8.12
CA ASP A 231 9.88 -8.21 7.39
C ASP A 231 11.19 -8.36 6.58
N GLU A 232 11.85 -7.24 6.26
CA GLU A 232 13.17 -7.15 5.59
C GLU A 232 14.36 -7.32 6.55
N LEU A 233 14.12 -7.43 7.86
CA LEU A 233 15.18 -7.72 8.82
C LEU A 233 15.57 -9.20 8.78
N ASP A 234 16.86 -9.50 8.84
CA ASP A 234 17.38 -10.88 8.84
C ASP A 234 17.35 -11.55 10.22
N PHE A 235 17.23 -10.76 11.29
CA PHE A 235 16.97 -11.25 12.64
C PHE A 235 15.47 -11.29 12.97
N GLY A 236 15.12 -12.17 13.89
CA GLY A 236 13.75 -12.34 14.34
C GLY A 236 13.27 -11.17 15.20
N VAL A 237 12.08 -10.66 14.88
CA VAL A 237 11.37 -9.65 15.69
C VAL A 237 10.02 -10.20 16.09
N LEU A 238 9.72 -10.16 17.39
CA LEU A 238 8.41 -10.48 17.94
C LEU A 238 7.89 -9.32 18.80
N LEU A 239 6.61 -9.02 18.67
CA LEU A 239 5.89 -8.09 19.55
C LEU A 239 4.93 -8.88 20.45
N LEU A 240 5.14 -8.77 21.75
CA LEU A 240 4.47 -9.53 22.79
C LEU A 240 3.67 -8.61 23.70
N ASP A 241 2.45 -9.02 24.05
CA ASP A 241 1.66 -8.33 25.08
C ASP A 241 1.99 -8.82 26.51
N PRO A 242 1.44 -8.19 27.56
CA PRO A 242 1.71 -8.59 28.95
C PRO A 242 1.33 -10.05 29.27
N ALA A 243 0.44 -10.66 28.47
CA ALA A 243 0.07 -12.07 28.60
C ALA A 243 0.97 -13.00 27.75
N LEU A 244 2.07 -12.46 27.21
CA LEU A 244 3.02 -13.12 26.30
C LEU A 244 2.39 -13.64 25.02
N ARG A 245 1.28 -13.05 24.58
CA ARG A 245 0.67 -13.36 23.28
C ARG A 245 1.42 -12.61 22.20
N VAL A 246 1.70 -13.30 21.10
CA VAL A 246 2.40 -12.75 19.95
C VAL A 246 1.41 -11.98 19.08
N HIS A 247 1.56 -10.66 19.02
CA HIS A 247 0.79 -9.79 18.14
C HIS A 247 1.41 -9.67 16.75
N TYR A 248 2.74 -9.79 16.68
CA TYR A 248 3.48 -9.75 15.43
C TYR A 248 4.75 -10.61 15.55
N ALA A 249 5.08 -11.29 14.45
CA ALA A 249 6.34 -12.01 14.27
C ALA A 249 6.75 -11.88 12.81
N ASN A 250 7.93 -11.30 12.57
CA ASN A 250 8.49 -11.18 11.22
C ASN A 250 8.88 -12.58 10.66
N PRO A 251 9.13 -12.71 9.35
CA PRO A 251 9.47 -14.00 8.77
C PRO A 251 10.75 -14.62 9.33
N ALA A 252 11.75 -13.81 9.72
CA ALA A 252 12.97 -14.30 10.35
C ALA A 252 12.67 -14.97 11.72
N ALA A 253 11.84 -14.37 12.56
CA ALA A 253 11.44 -14.94 13.84
C ALA A 253 10.73 -16.29 13.66
N ARG A 254 9.83 -16.38 12.68
CA ARG A 254 9.11 -17.62 12.35
C ARG A 254 10.06 -18.74 11.91
N ARG A 255 11.08 -18.42 11.10
CA ARG A 255 12.13 -19.36 10.69
C ARG A 255 12.98 -19.83 11.88
N LEU A 256 13.41 -18.89 12.73
CA LEU A 256 14.28 -19.20 13.87
C LEU A 256 13.59 -20.06 14.92
N LEU A 257 12.27 -19.92 15.07
CA LEU A 257 11.47 -20.71 16.01
C LEU A 257 10.94 -22.02 15.41
N ASP A 258 11.33 -22.36 14.17
CA ASP A 258 10.90 -23.55 13.41
C ASP A 258 9.36 -23.72 13.37
N GLU A 259 8.62 -22.60 13.37
CA GLU A 259 7.17 -22.63 13.29
C GLU A 259 6.71 -22.52 11.83
N ASN A 260 6.15 -23.61 11.31
CA ASN A 260 5.38 -23.61 10.08
C ASN A 260 4.32 -22.48 10.12
N ARG A 261 4.16 -21.77 9.00
CA ARG A 261 3.34 -20.55 8.80
C ARG A 261 1.87 -20.64 9.26
N ALA A 262 1.38 -21.80 9.71
CA ALA A 262 -0.02 -22.12 9.94
C ALA A 262 -0.50 -22.06 11.41
N LYS A 263 0.35 -21.75 12.40
CA LYS A 263 -0.15 -21.54 13.78
C LYS A 263 -0.49 -20.06 14.01
N PRO A 264 -1.74 -19.72 14.42
CA PRO A 264 -2.14 -18.34 14.70
C PRO A 264 -1.53 -17.81 16.02
N ILE A 265 -1.03 -18.71 16.87
CA ILE A 265 -0.38 -18.39 18.14
C ILE A 265 1.01 -18.99 18.09
N LEU A 266 2.01 -18.13 17.99
CA LEU A 266 3.39 -18.54 18.10
C LEU A 266 3.68 -18.89 19.56
N SER A 267 4.03 -20.15 19.78
CA SER A 267 4.28 -20.69 21.12
C SER A 267 5.76 -20.56 21.37
N LEU A 268 6.14 -19.55 22.15
CA LEU A 268 7.51 -19.46 22.65
C LEU A 268 7.90 -20.80 23.30
N PRO A 269 9.16 -21.25 23.16
CA PRO A 269 9.62 -22.44 23.84
C PRO A 269 9.22 -22.39 25.31
N ARG A 270 8.62 -23.47 25.84
CA ARG A 270 8.34 -23.58 27.29
C ARG A 270 9.66 -23.68 28.03
N ASN A 271 10.23 -22.51 28.30
CA ASN A 271 11.47 -22.31 29.03
C ASN A 271 11.17 -21.31 30.14
N ASP A 272 11.25 -21.76 31.38
CA ASP A 272 10.93 -20.94 32.56
C ASP A 272 11.82 -19.69 32.63
N ALA A 273 13.07 -19.77 32.16
CA ALA A 273 13.97 -18.63 32.09
C ALA A 273 13.51 -17.59 31.05
N LEU A 274 13.00 -18.04 29.89
CA LEU A 274 12.42 -17.13 28.88
C LEU A 274 11.13 -16.49 29.41
N ALA A 275 10.26 -17.27 30.03
CA ALA A 275 9.01 -16.76 30.61
C ALA A 275 9.27 -15.77 31.76
N HIS A 276 10.31 -16.00 32.56
CA HIS A 276 10.75 -15.08 33.62
C HIS A 276 11.29 -13.78 33.02
N LEU A 277 12.21 -13.90 32.06
CA LEU A 277 12.83 -12.76 31.38
C LEU A 277 11.79 -11.86 30.69
N LEU A 278 10.79 -12.46 30.04
CA LEU A 278 9.74 -11.71 29.35
C LEU A 278 8.80 -11.00 30.34
N ARG A 279 8.48 -11.61 31.48
CA ARG A 279 7.69 -10.96 32.54
C ARG A 279 8.39 -9.76 33.15
N GLU A 280 9.72 -9.83 33.28
CA GLU A 280 10.53 -8.74 33.86
C GLU A 280 10.88 -7.64 32.85
N ALA A 281 10.79 -7.93 31.55
CA ALA A 281 11.08 -7.00 30.48
C ALA A 281 9.87 -6.16 30.02
N GLY A 282 8.66 -6.54 30.44
CA GLY A 282 7.43 -5.82 30.15
C GLY A 282 7.22 -4.62 31.09
N GLY A 283 6.69 -3.52 30.53
CA GLY A 283 6.29 -2.34 31.29
C GLY A 283 7.22 -1.13 31.14
N GLU A 284 6.68 0.02 31.54
CA GLU A 284 7.37 1.31 31.46
C GLU A 284 8.53 1.37 32.45
N GLY A 285 9.75 1.61 31.97
CA GLY A 285 10.97 1.62 32.79
C GLY A 285 11.69 0.27 32.92
N ALA A 286 11.19 -0.80 32.29
CA ALA A 286 11.92 -2.06 32.21
C ALA A 286 13.24 -1.89 31.46
N GLN A 287 14.24 -2.71 31.78
CA GLN A 287 15.58 -2.63 31.19
C GLN A 287 15.76 -3.77 30.18
N PRO A 288 16.46 -3.53 29.04
CA PRO A 288 16.81 -4.60 28.12
C PRO A 288 17.51 -5.76 28.83
N ARG A 289 17.21 -6.99 28.41
CA ARG A 289 17.85 -8.21 28.90
C ARG A 289 18.28 -9.06 27.71
N VAL A 290 19.37 -9.81 27.90
CA VAL A 290 19.90 -10.72 26.90
C VAL A 290 20.04 -12.11 27.53
N LEU A 291 19.64 -13.14 26.80
CA LEU A 291 19.78 -14.53 27.20
C LEU A 291 20.08 -15.40 25.98
N VAL A 292 20.76 -16.53 26.22
CA VAL A 292 20.99 -17.56 25.19
C VAL A 292 19.93 -18.63 25.34
N LEU A 293 19.11 -18.82 24.30
CA LEU A 293 18.11 -19.88 24.22
C LEU A 293 18.66 -21.02 23.40
N GLU A 294 18.53 -22.25 23.90
CA GLU A 294 18.75 -23.45 23.10
C GLU A 294 17.39 -23.97 22.64
N THR A 295 17.18 -24.02 21.32
CA THR A 295 15.91 -24.44 20.71
C THR A 295 16.20 -25.22 19.44
N HIS A 296 15.59 -26.40 19.29
CA HIS A 296 15.74 -27.27 18.10
C HIS A 296 17.20 -27.48 17.65
N GLY A 297 18.15 -27.56 18.59
CA GLY A 297 19.57 -27.74 18.30
C GLY A 297 20.32 -26.48 17.84
N ARG A 298 19.67 -25.30 17.89
CA ARG A 298 20.28 -23.99 17.62
C ARG A 298 20.45 -23.19 18.91
N ARG A 299 21.47 -22.34 18.95
CA ARG A 299 21.72 -21.40 20.04
C ARG A 299 21.30 -20.00 19.60
N LEU A 300 20.15 -19.54 20.06
CA LEU A 300 19.64 -18.23 19.74
C LEU A 300 20.04 -17.22 20.83
N LEU A 301 20.53 -16.06 20.42
CA LEU A 301 20.60 -14.89 21.26
C LEU A 301 19.22 -14.21 21.29
N ALA A 302 18.62 -14.12 22.47
CA ALA A 302 17.35 -13.47 22.71
C ALA A 302 17.56 -12.17 23.47
N MET A 303 17.14 -11.05 22.90
CA MET A 303 17.18 -9.75 23.54
C MET A 303 15.79 -9.16 23.68
N THR A 304 15.43 -8.68 24.87
CA THR A 304 14.19 -7.93 25.07
C THR A 304 14.44 -6.43 25.07
N ALA A 305 13.45 -5.70 24.56
CA ALA A 305 13.37 -4.26 24.67
C ALA A 305 11.95 -3.85 25.09
N PRO A 306 11.80 -2.96 26.09
CA PRO A 306 10.49 -2.41 26.44
C PRO A 306 9.96 -1.56 25.29
N MET A 307 8.66 -1.66 25.02
CA MET A 307 8.00 -0.78 24.07
C MET A 307 7.41 0.44 24.82
N PRO A 308 7.64 1.68 24.34
CA PRO A 308 7.01 2.84 24.94
C PRO A 308 5.51 2.81 24.65
N VAL A 309 4.70 2.53 25.67
CA VAL A 309 3.24 2.52 25.54
C VAL A 309 2.67 3.78 26.18
N GLN A 310 2.33 4.79 25.39
CA GLN A 310 1.44 5.87 25.87
C GLN A 310 0.01 5.34 25.91
N ARG A 311 -0.56 5.21 27.13
CA ARG A 311 -1.82 4.48 27.37
C ARG A 311 -3.01 5.41 27.66
N PRO A 312 -4.07 5.38 26.85
CA PRO A 312 -5.41 5.68 27.31
C PRO A 312 -5.97 4.50 28.13
N ALA A 313 -6.67 4.77 29.23
CA ALA A 313 -7.18 3.75 30.16
C ALA A 313 -8.18 2.72 29.57
N TRP A 314 -8.71 2.98 28.38
CA TRP A 314 -9.75 2.17 27.72
C TRP A 314 -9.21 1.30 26.56
N SER A 315 -7.90 1.28 26.31
CA SER A 315 -7.32 0.48 25.22
C SER A 315 -7.18 -1.00 25.60
N PRO A 316 -7.53 -1.97 24.71
CA PRO A 316 -7.21 -3.37 24.91
C PRO A 316 -5.69 -3.62 24.97
N SER A 317 -5.30 -4.81 25.47
CA SER A 317 -3.92 -5.27 25.61
C SER A 317 -3.13 -5.07 24.31
N ARG A 318 -2.08 -4.25 24.36
CA ARG A 318 -1.14 -4.02 23.24
C ARG A 318 0.25 -4.53 23.62
N PRO A 319 1.12 -4.79 22.63
CA PRO A 319 2.48 -5.21 22.90
C PRO A 319 3.24 -4.22 23.78
N ASP A 320 3.86 -4.71 24.85
CA ASP A 320 4.71 -3.94 25.75
C ASP A 320 6.16 -4.45 25.77
N THR A 321 6.42 -5.59 25.13
CA THR A 321 7.74 -6.18 24.99
C THR A 321 8.03 -6.50 23.54
N MET A 322 9.20 -6.06 23.06
CA MET A 322 9.79 -6.52 21.81
C MET A 322 10.86 -7.56 22.13
N LEU A 323 10.79 -8.72 21.49
CA LEU A 323 11.79 -9.79 21.58
C LEU A 323 12.52 -9.90 20.24
N LEU A 324 13.84 -9.72 20.28
CA LEU A 324 14.74 -9.88 19.17
C LEU A 324 15.45 -11.23 19.27
N LEU A 325 15.50 -11.97 18.17
CA LEU A 325 16.14 -13.29 18.09
C LEU A 325 17.20 -13.29 16.98
N THR A 326 18.40 -13.70 17.31
CA THR A 326 19.48 -13.93 16.33
C THR A 326 20.05 -15.31 16.57
N ASP A 327 20.33 -16.06 15.50
CA ASP A 327 21.07 -17.30 15.63
C ASP A 327 22.56 -16.98 15.82
N GLN A 328 23.18 -17.50 16.88
CA GLN A 328 24.58 -17.22 17.20
C GLN A 328 25.54 -17.83 16.19
N ASP A 329 25.13 -18.93 15.56
CA ASP A 329 25.98 -19.68 14.63
C ASP A 329 25.72 -19.25 13.17
N ASP A 330 24.69 -18.44 12.93
CA ASP A 330 24.34 -17.96 11.60
C ASP A 330 25.28 -16.84 11.14
N THR A 331 25.63 -16.90 9.86
CA THR A 331 26.52 -15.94 9.23
C THR A 331 25.71 -15.14 8.24
N PRO A 332 25.64 -13.80 8.36
CA PRO A 332 24.75 -13.00 7.53
C PRO A 332 25.31 -12.90 6.10
N ALA A 333 25.03 -13.91 5.27
CA ALA A 333 25.57 -14.06 3.93
C ALA A 333 25.29 -12.83 3.05
N THR A 334 24.07 -12.31 3.10
CA THR A 334 23.65 -11.06 2.41
C THR A 334 24.53 -9.88 2.76
N LEU A 335 24.81 -9.69 4.06
CA LEU A 335 25.62 -8.58 4.54
C LEU A 335 27.04 -8.72 4.01
N LEU A 336 27.61 -9.93 4.06
CA LEU A 336 28.95 -10.19 3.55
C LEU A 336 29.05 -10.00 2.04
N ASP A 337 28.04 -10.41 1.27
CA ASP A 337 27.98 -10.21 -0.18
C ASP A 337 27.80 -8.74 -0.55
N PHE A 338 26.91 -8.02 0.14
CA PHE A 338 26.73 -6.58 -0.03
C PHE A 338 28.03 -5.82 0.24
N LEU A 339 28.77 -6.22 1.29
CA LEU A 339 30.05 -5.61 1.63
C LEU A 339 31.14 -5.94 0.61
N ALA A 340 31.18 -7.19 0.15
CA ALA A 340 32.08 -7.58 -0.92
C ALA A 340 31.85 -6.71 -2.16
N GLN A 341 30.60 -6.44 -2.53
CA GLN A 341 30.28 -5.52 -3.64
C GLN A 341 30.64 -4.07 -3.32
N GLY A 342 30.27 -3.55 -2.15
CA GLY A 342 30.49 -2.16 -1.75
C GLY A 342 31.97 -1.78 -1.65
N PHE A 343 32.83 -2.70 -1.21
CA PHE A 343 34.29 -2.52 -1.17
C PHE A 343 35.00 -3.00 -2.43
N GLY A 344 34.26 -3.46 -3.45
CA GLY A 344 34.83 -3.96 -4.70
C GLY A 344 35.76 -5.17 -4.50
N LEU A 345 35.43 -6.07 -3.58
CA LEU A 345 36.16 -7.32 -3.35
C LEU A 345 35.92 -8.29 -4.51
N SER A 346 36.98 -9.00 -4.90
CA SER A 346 36.90 -10.09 -5.86
C SER A 346 36.21 -11.31 -5.23
N ARG A 347 35.70 -12.23 -6.07
CA ARG A 347 35.12 -13.49 -5.60
C ARG A 347 36.08 -14.29 -4.71
N ALA A 348 37.38 -14.23 -4.99
CA ALA A 348 38.37 -14.93 -4.19
C ALA A 348 38.53 -14.32 -2.79
N GLU A 349 38.48 -12.99 -2.68
CA GLU A 349 38.55 -12.26 -1.42
C GLU A 349 37.26 -12.42 -0.60
N ALA A 350 36.08 -12.32 -1.25
CA ALA A 350 34.78 -12.47 -0.60
C ALA A 350 34.63 -13.83 0.11
N ARG A 351 35.24 -14.89 -0.45
CA ARG A 351 35.22 -16.25 0.14
C ARG A 351 35.86 -16.34 1.52
N LEU A 352 36.73 -15.40 1.92
CA LEU A 352 37.31 -15.38 3.27
C LEU A 352 36.37 -14.75 4.31
N LEU A 353 35.45 -13.88 3.90
CA LEU A 353 34.64 -13.09 4.82
C LEU A 353 33.82 -13.93 5.82
N PRO A 354 33.17 -15.05 5.44
CA PRO A 354 32.40 -15.85 6.40
C PRO A 354 33.26 -16.42 7.54
N GLY A 355 34.45 -16.93 7.21
CA GLY A 355 35.36 -17.46 8.22
C GLY A 355 35.95 -16.36 9.11
N ILE A 356 36.29 -15.21 8.51
CA ILE A 356 36.75 -14.04 9.26
C ILE A 356 35.67 -13.56 10.22
N TYR A 357 34.41 -13.46 9.76
CA TYR A 357 33.26 -13.02 10.57
C TYR A 357 33.04 -13.91 11.80
N ARG A 358 33.16 -15.24 11.62
CA ARG A 358 33.09 -16.22 12.72
C ARG A 358 34.32 -16.20 13.64
N GLY A 359 35.31 -15.36 13.37
CA GLY A 359 36.55 -15.30 14.14
C GLY A 359 37.47 -16.50 13.96
N GLN A 360 37.31 -17.27 12.86
CA GLN A 360 38.15 -18.43 12.60
C GLN A 360 39.62 -18.01 12.35
N PRO A 361 40.61 -18.80 12.81
CA PRO A 361 42.01 -18.61 12.45
C PRO A 361 42.21 -18.68 10.94
N LEU A 362 43.03 -17.78 10.38
CA LEU A 362 43.25 -17.70 8.92
C LEU A 362 43.78 -19.00 8.30
N GLY A 363 44.50 -19.82 9.08
CA GLY A 363 44.95 -21.15 8.65
C GLY A 363 43.79 -22.10 8.38
N GLU A 364 42.83 -22.17 9.31
CA GLU A 364 41.62 -23.00 9.16
C GLU A 364 40.76 -22.53 8.00
N ILE A 365 40.66 -21.21 7.79
CA ILE A 365 39.97 -20.64 6.62
C ILE A 365 40.67 -21.07 5.32
N ALA A 366 42.01 -21.05 5.30
CA ALA A 366 42.79 -21.46 4.13
C ALA A 366 42.57 -22.96 3.81
N ASP A 367 42.60 -23.80 4.84
CA ASP A 367 42.37 -25.25 4.72
C ASP A 367 40.95 -25.55 4.23
N ALA A 368 39.94 -24.90 4.82
CA ALA A 368 38.54 -25.06 4.43
C ALA A 368 38.26 -24.60 2.98
N LEU A 369 38.99 -23.57 2.51
CA LEU A 369 38.88 -23.06 1.14
C LEU A 369 39.77 -23.79 0.13
N GLY A 370 40.65 -24.70 0.58
CA GLY A 370 41.60 -25.43 -0.26
C GLY A 370 42.70 -24.54 -0.87
N ILE A 371 43.08 -23.45 -0.19
CA ILE A 371 44.10 -22.49 -0.65
C ILE A 371 45.33 -22.52 0.27
N LYS A 372 46.49 -22.11 -0.26
CA LYS A 372 47.70 -22.03 0.55
C LYS A 372 47.56 -20.94 1.64
N PRO A 373 48.12 -21.13 2.85
CA PRO A 373 48.14 -20.08 3.88
C PRO A 373 48.81 -18.77 3.45
N SER A 374 49.73 -18.82 2.47
CA SER A 374 50.29 -17.61 1.84
C SER A 374 49.28 -16.86 1.00
N THR A 375 48.46 -17.58 0.21
CA THR A 375 47.38 -17.00 -0.60
C THR A 375 46.30 -16.37 0.27
N ALA A 376 45.88 -17.04 1.35
CA ALA A 376 44.92 -16.48 2.31
C ALA A 376 45.45 -15.20 2.96
N ARG A 377 46.75 -15.15 3.31
CA ARG A 377 47.41 -13.93 3.82
C ARG A 377 47.42 -12.79 2.80
N SER A 378 47.75 -13.07 1.54
CA SER A 378 47.72 -12.06 0.47
C SER A 378 46.30 -11.53 0.23
N GLN A 379 45.29 -12.40 0.22
CA GLN A 379 43.89 -12.01 0.07
C GLN A 379 43.38 -11.18 1.27
N LEU A 380 43.71 -11.58 2.51
CA LEU A 380 43.40 -10.80 3.71
C LEU A 380 44.05 -9.41 3.65
N SER A 381 45.32 -9.31 3.24
CA SER A 381 46.00 -8.03 3.08
C SER A 381 45.31 -7.13 2.06
N SER A 382 44.83 -7.69 0.96
CA SER A 382 44.08 -6.96 -0.07
C SER A 382 42.73 -6.49 0.46
N ILE A 383 42.01 -7.34 1.21
CA ILE A 383 40.74 -6.96 1.86
C ILE A 383 40.97 -5.79 2.81
N LEU A 384 41.94 -5.89 3.72
CA LEU A 384 42.26 -4.83 4.68
C LEU A 384 42.57 -3.50 3.98
N ALA A 385 43.35 -3.54 2.89
CA ALA A 385 43.65 -2.36 2.08
C ALA A 385 42.39 -1.75 1.45
N ARG A 386 41.49 -2.57 0.88
CA ARG A 386 40.24 -2.11 0.23
C ARG A 386 39.21 -1.59 1.22
N THR A 387 39.17 -2.14 2.42
CA THR A 387 38.24 -1.71 3.48
C THR A 387 38.82 -0.58 4.34
N GLY A 388 40.07 -0.16 4.10
CA GLY A 388 40.77 0.85 4.92
C GLY A 388 41.08 0.38 6.33
N CYS A 389 41.07 -0.93 6.59
CA CYS A 389 41.37 -1.53 7.88
C CYS A 389 42.86 -1.81 8.00
N GLN A 390 43.42 -1.75 9.22
CA GLN A 390 44.85 -2.08 9.43
C GLN A 390 45.04 -3.49 9.96
N ARG A 391 44.05 -4.02 10.69
CA ARG A 391 44.09 -5.36 11.30
C ARG A 391 42.78 -6.10 11.06
N GLN A 392 42.83 -7.43 11.11
CA GLN A 392 41.64 -8.27 11.02
C GLN A 392 40.57 -7.92 12.09
N GLN A 393 41.00 -7.49 13.28
CA GLN A 393 40.08 -6.99 14.32
C GLN A 393 39.35 -5.70 13.91
N ASP A 394 39.99 -4.83 13.13
CA ASP A 394 39.35 -3.60 12.62
C ASP A 394 38.28 -3.94 11.60
N LEU A 395 38.54 -4.95 10.76
CA LEU A 395 37.56 -5.50 9.84
C LEU A 395 36.37 -6.10 10.59
N LEU A 396 36.61 -6.92 11.63
CA LEU A 396 35.53 -7.45 12.48
C LEU A 396 34.67 -6.35 13.13
N ARG A 397 35.29 -5.28 13.61
CA ARG A 397 34.56 -4.12 14.16
C ARG A 397 33.76 -3.38 13.09
N LEU A 398 34.28 -3.30 11.87
CA LEU A 398 33.57 -2.70 10.74
C LEU A 398 32.34 -3.54 10.37
N LEU A 399 32.51 -4.86 10.28
CA LEU A 399 31.43 -5.82 10.00
C LEU A 399 30.33 -5.74 11.08
N GLY A 400 30.70 -5.68 12.36
CA GLY A 400 29.76 -5.60 13.48
C GLY A 400 29.04 -4.26 13.66
N LYS A 401 29.40 -3.22 12.90
CA LYS A 401 28.74 -1.90 12.95
C LYS A 401 27.60 -1.73 11.95
N LEU A 402 27.41 -2.69 11.05
CA LEU A 402 26.45 -2.57 9.97
C LEU A 402 25.12 -3.22 10.35
N PRO A 403 23.99 -2.56 10.03
CA PRO A 403 22.68 -3.14 10.30
C PRO A 403 22.46 -4.35 9.37
N PRO A 404 22.02 -5.49 9.91
CA PRO A 404 21.85 -6.72 9.14
C PRO A 404 20.48 -6.68 8.40
N LEU A 405 20.43 -7.20 7.16
CA LEU A 405 19.28 -7.11 6.22
C LEU A 405 19.05 -8.44 5.52
N ARG A 406 17.79 -8.75 5.21
CA ARG A 406 17.36 -10.03 4.65
C ARG A 406 17.62 -10.15 3.15
N GLU A 407 17.85 -11.38 2.67
CA GLU A 407 17.90 -11.71 1.23
C GLU A 407 16.50 -11.57 0.61
N THR A 408 16.39 -10.83 -0.50
CA THR A 408 15.14 -10.61 -1.27
C THR A 408 14.90 -11.71 -2.29
#